data_AF-A0A4Y2JZ51-F1
#
_entry.id   AF-A0A4Y2JZ51-F1
#
_cell.length_a   1.000
_cell.length_b   1.000
_cell.length_c   1.000
_cell.angle_alpha   90.00
_cell.angle_beta   90.00
_cell.angle_gamma   90.00
#
_symmetry.space_group_name_H-M   'P 1'
#
loop_
_entity.id
_entity.type
_entity.pdbx_description
1 polymer ?
#
loop_
_entity_poly.entity_id
_entity_poly.type
_entity_poly.pdbx_seq_one_letter_code
_entity_poly.pdbx_strand_id
1 'polypeptide(L)'
;MLSTNIKLTSPQEILSFLKKINPRRATGPDSIPNKALQQIPTNVITFITKIFNKCLLCTYFPTIWKTAHVLMFPKPRQNRKLPGNYRPISLLSNIGKIFEKIILSRLKEECHDLSIIPNEQVLGQAMAAFINCLG
;
A
#
# COMPACT_ATOMS: atom_id res chain seq x y z
N MET A 1 0.15 -8.27 -26.42
CA MET A 1 1.07 -7.60 -25.48
C MET A 1 0.73 -6.11 -25.49
N LEU A 2 -0.04 -5.63 -24.51
CA LEU A 2 -0.21 -4.19 -24.36
C LEU A 2 1.15 -3.65 -23.88
N SER A 3 1.87 -2.95 -24.76
CA SER A 3 2.98 -2.09 -24.34
C SER A 3 2.39 -0.91 -23.58
N THR A 4 1.92 -1.13 -22.36
CA THR A 4 1.46 -0.06 -21.48
C THR A 4 2.67 0.74 -21.03
N ASN A 5 2.75 1.99 -21.45
CA ASN A 5 3.76 2.93 -20.98
C ASN A 5 3.43 3.31 -19.52
N ILE A 6 3.82 2.45 -18.57
CA ILE A 6 3.52 2.66 -17.15
C ILE A 6 4.24 3.93 -16.69
N LYS A 7 3.47 4.96 -16.34
CA LYS A 7 3.99 6.22 -15.81
C LYS A 7 4.77 5.97 -14.50
N LEU A 8 6.07 6.25 -14.56
CA LEU A 8 6.97 6.14 -13.42
C LEU A 8 6.65 7.16 -12.33
N THR A 9 7.10 6.88 -11.11
CA THR A 9 6.94 7.78 -9.96
C THR A 9 8.15 8.70 -9.78
N SER A 10 7.90 9.89 -9.24
CA SER A 10 8.92 10.88 -8.90
C SER A 10 9.14 10.99 -7.39
N PRO A 11 10.29 11.49 -6.93
CA PRO A 11 10.52 11.74 -5.50
C PRO A 11 9.48 12.70 -4.89
N GLN A 12 9.02 13.69 -5.67
CA GLN A 12 8.01 14.67 -5.26
C GLN A 12 6.64 14.02 -5.05
N GLU A 13 6.27 13.07 -5.91
CA GLU A 13 5.02 12.31 -5.78
C GLU A 13 5.04 11.49 -4.48
N ILE A 14 6.13 10.76 -4.20
CA ILE A 14 6.31 10.01 -2.95
C ILE A 14 6.25 10.95 -1.74
N LEU A 15 6.95 12.08 -1.78
CA LEU A 15 6.90 13.10 -0.72
C LEU A 15 5.48 13.58 -0.44
N SER A 16 4.67 13.76 -1.49
CA SER A 16 3.27 14.17 -1.34
C SER A 16 2.44 13.14 -0.57
N PHE A 17 2.71 11.84 -0.76
CA PHE A 17 2.07 10.77 0.01
C PHE A 17 2.55 10.74 1.46
N LEU A 18 3.86 10.90 1.67
CA LEU A 18 4.48 10.92 3.00
C LEU A 18 4.00 12.10 3.86
N LYS A 19 3.75 13.26 3.27
CA LYS A 19 3.17 14.39 4.02
C LYS A 19 1.73 14.13 4.48
N LYS A 20 0.99 13.26 3.79
CA LYS A 20 -0.43 12.98 4.05
C LYS A 20 -0.67 11.75 4.95
N ILE A 21 0.34 10.94 5.27
CA ILE A 21 0.15 9.78 6.14
C ILE A 21 -0.11 10.21 7.59
N ASN A 22 -1.05 9.53 8.27
CA ASN A 22 -1.33 9.78 9.68
C ASN A 22 -0.17 9.22 10.54
N PRO A 23 0.55 10.04 11.32
CA PRO A 23 1.73 9.62 12.07
C PRO A 23 1.42 8.62 13.20
N ARG A 24 0.16 8.55 13.66
CA ARG A 24 -0.28 7.69 14.77
C ARG A 24 -0.71 6.29 14.35
N ARG A 25 -0.63 5.94 13.05
CA ARG A 25 -0.97 4.60 12.59
C ARG A 25 0.07 3.57 13.05
N ALA A 26 -0.42 2.36 13.32
CA ALA A 26 0.40 1.22 13.69
C ALA A 26 1.41 0.85 12.59
N THR A 27 2.52 0.27 13.02
CA THR A 27 3.59 -0.26 12.17
C THR A 27 3.23 -1.62 11.58
N GLY A 28 3.81 -1.93 10.42
CA GLY A 28 3.77 -3.28 9.86
C GLY A 28 4.87 -4.18 10.45
N PRO A 29 5.13 -5.34 9.85
CA PRO A 29 6.19 -6.26 10.28
C PRO A 29 7.60 -5.65 10.20
N ASP A 30 7.77 -4.62 9.35
CA ASP A 30 9.01 -3.86 9.19
C ASP A 30 9.32 -2.94 10.38
N SER A 31 8.38 -2.78 11.32
CA SER A 31 8.50 -1.89 12.48
C SER A 31 8.79 -0.42 12.14
N ILE A 32 8.52 0.02 10.91
CA ILE A 32 8.78 1.40 10.47
C ILE A 32 7.54 2.28 10.71
N PRO A 33 7.57 3.23 11.66
CA PRO A 33 6.44 4.09 11.96
C PRO A 33 6.25 5.18 10.90
N ASN A 34 5.00 5.60 10.72
CA ASN A 34 4.67 6.70 9.81
C ASN A 34 5.38 8.01 10.18
N LYS A 35 5.63 8.23 11.48
CA LYS A 35 6.42 9.38 11.94
C LYS A 35 7.85 9.35 11.41
N ALA A 36 8.50 8.19 11.37
CA ALA A 36 9.82 8.06 10.78
C ALA A 36 9.78 8.30 9.27
N LEU A 37 8.77 7.77 8.58
CA LEU A 37 8.57 7.99 7.14
C LEU A 37 8.34 9.47 6.78
N GLN A 38 7.82 10.29 7.69
CA GLN A 38 7.70 11.75 7.47
C GLN A 38 9.03 12.50 7.60
N GLN A 39 10.02 11.89 8.26
CA GLN A 39 11.30 12.52 8.60
C GLN A 39 12.47 11.93 7.79
N ILE A 40 12.20 11.04 6.83
CA ILE A 40 13.28 10.47 6.02
C ILE A 40 13.95 11.53 5.16
N PRO A 41 15.29 11.48 5.02
CA PRO A 41 16.02 12.44 4.21
C PRO A 41 15.79 12.23 2.71
N THR A 42 15.98 13.29 1.92
CA THR A 42 15.69 13.30 0.48
C THR A 42 16.45 12.24 -0.31
N ASN A 43 17.69 11.92 0.07
CA ASN A 43 18.48 10.86 -0.56
C ASN A 43 17.81 9.48 -0.42
N VAL A 44 17.20 9.19 0.74
CA VAL A 44 16.46 7.95 0.98
C VAL A 44 15.18 7.93 0.15
N ILE A 45 14.49 9.06 0.01
CA ILE A 45 13.30 9.16 -0.86
C ILE A 45 13.69 8.85 -2.30
N THR A 46 14.78 9.43 -2.81
CA THR A 46 15.28 9.15 -4.16
C THR A 46 15.61 7.66 -4.35
N PHE A 47 16.17 7.01 -3.33
CA PHE A 47 16.44 5.58 -3.36
C PHE A 47 15.15 4.75 -3.44
N ILE A 48 14.15 5.07 -2.60
CA ILE A 48 12.83 4.43 -2.62
C ILE A 48 12.16 4.63 -3.99
N THR A 49 12.24 5.83 -4.58
CA THR A 49 11.75 6.10 -5.94
C THR A 49 12.34 5.14 -6.97
N LYS A 50 13.65 4.91 -6.93
CA LYS A 50 14.32 3.98 -7.86
C LYS A 50 13.79 2.56 -7.70
N ILE A 51 13.61 2.10 -6.46
CA ILE A 51 13.04 0.77 -6.17
C ILE A 51 11.62 0.67 -6.71
N PHE A 52 10.76 1.64 -6.42
CA PHE A 52 9.38 1.64 -6.90
C PHE A 52 9.31 1.63 -8.42
N ASN A 53 10.12 2.45 -9.10
CA ASN A 53 10.18 2.47 -10.56
C ASN A 53 10.65 1.13 -11.13
N LYS A 54 11.64 0.48 -10.50
CA LYS A 54 12.06 -0.85 -10.93
C LYS A 54 10.94 -1.88 -10.74
N CYS A 55 10.21 -1.81 -9.63
CA CYS A 55 9.05 -2.66 -9.37
C CYS A 55 7.94 -2.46 -10.42
N LEU A 56 7.63 -1.21 -10.78
CA LEU A 56 6.66 -0.88 -11.84
C LEU A 56 7.08 -1.44 -13.21
N LEU A 57 8.33 -1.20 -13.61
CA LEU A 57 8.87 -1.67 -14.89
C LEU A 57 8.90 -3.20 -14.99
N CYS A 58 9.11 -3.89 -13.88
CA CYS A 58 9.14 -5.34 -13.80
C CYS A 58 7.77 -5.96 -13.46
N THR A 59 6.70 -5.15 -13.43
CA THR A 59 5.35 -5.56 -13.00
C THR A 59 5.36 -6.40 -11.71
N TYR A 60 6.25 -6.05 -10.79
CA TYR A 60 6.57 -6.83 -9.59
C TYR A 60 6.12 -6.11 -8.33
N PHE A 61 5.49 -6.85 -7.43
CA PHE A 61 5.19 -6.38 -6.08
C PHE A 61 5.98 -7.22 -5.06
N PRO A 62 6.91 -6.61 -4.29
CA PRO A 62 7.73 -7.31 -3.31
C PRO A 62 6.91 -8.13 -2.29
N THR A 63 7.27 -9.39 -2.10
CA THR A 63 6.62 -10.30 -1.15
C THR A 63 6.63 -9.78 0.28
N ILE A 64 7.73 -9.14 0.70
CA ILE A 64 7.84 -8.52 2.03
C ILE A 64 6.79 -7.43 2.29
N TRP A 65 6.29 -6.76 1.25
CA TRP A 65 5.20 -5.78 1.36
C TRP A 65 3.82 -6.43 1.35
N LYS A 66 3.70 -7.71 0.99
CA LYS A 66 2.47 -8.51 1.05
C LYS A 66 2.26 -9.16 2.42
N THR A 67 3.34 -9.30 3.20
CA THR A 67 3.28 -9.90 4.53
C THR A 67 2.67 -8.93 5.55
N ALA A 68 1.78 -9.44 6.40
CA ALA A 68 1.11 -8.66 7.42
C ALA A 68 1.23 -9.29 8.81
N HIS A 69 1.31 -8.47 9.85
CA HIS A 69 1.17 -8.90 11.23
C HIS A 69 -0.32 -8.89 11.60
N VAL A 70 -0.89 -10.05 11.96
CA VAL A 70 -2.32 -10.17 12.27
C VAL A 70 -2.55 -10.02 13.77
N LEU A 71 -3.24 -8.96 14.16
CA LEU A 71 -3.61 -8.70 15.55
C LEU A 71 -5.10 -9.00 15.78
N MET A 72 -5.41 -9.64 16.90
CA MET A 72 -6.78 -10.00 17.28
C MET A 72 -7.37 -8.96 18.22
N PHE A 73 -8.39 -8.23 17.75
CA PHE A 73 -9.09 -7.23 18.56
C PHE A 73 -10.46 -7.72 19.02
N PRO A 74 -10.81 -7.62 20.31
CA PRO A 74 -12.08 -8.10 20.81
C PRO A 74 -13.25 -7.26 20.27
N LYS A 75 -14.35 -7.91 19.90
CA LYS A 75 -15.63 -7.25 19.60
C LYS A 75 -16.17 -6.58 20.87
N PRO A 76 -16.72 -5.36 20.79
CA PRO A 76 -17.29 -4.68 21.97
C PRO A 76 -18.41 -5.52 22.58
N ARG A 77 -18.48 -5.56 23.92
CA ARG A 77 -19.56 -6.21 24.69
C ARG A 77 -19.75 -7.71 24.41
N GLN A 78 -18.72 -8.40 23.94
CA GLN A 78 -18.75 -9.84 23.65
C GLN A 78 -17.86 -10.63 24.62
N ASN A 79 -18.16 -11.91 24.80
CA ASN A 79 -17.39 -12.78 25.68
C ASN A 79 -15.97 -13.01 25.12
N ARG A 80 -14.94 -12.58 25.86
CA ARG A 80 -13.52 -12.65 25.47
C ARG A 80 -12.95 -14.07 25.48
N LYS A 81 -13.65 -15.04 26.07
CA LYS A 81 -13.24 -16.46 26.07
C LYS A 81 -13.53 -17.16 24.74
N LEU A 82 -14.37 -16.58 23.88
CA LEU A 82 -14.73 -17.18 22.59
C LEU A 82 -13.86 -16.62 21.47
N PRO A 83 -13.13 -17.47 20.71
CA PRO A 83 -12.23 -16.99 19.65
C PRO A 83 -12.99 -16.26 18.52
N GLY A 84 -14.23 -16.66 18.23
CA GLY A 84 -15.09 -15.99 17.23
C GLY A 84 -15.50 -14.56 17.60
N ASN A 85 -15.23 -14.12 18.84
CA ASN A 85 -15.53 -12.78 19.32
C ASN A 85 -14.39 -11.78 19.07
N TYR A 86 -13.39 -12.15 18.28
CA TYR A 86 -12.32 -11.26 17.87
C TYR A 86 -12.46 -10.87 16.39
N ARG A 87 -11.83 -9.75 16.02
CA ARG A 87 -11.68 -9.27 14.66
C ARG A 87 -10.19 -9.28 14.34
N PRO A 88 -9.74 -10.03 13.32
CA PRO A 88 -8.36 -9.95 12.86
C PRO A 88 -8.14 -8.61 12.16
N ILE A 89 -7.05 -7.92 12.50
CA ILE A 89 -6.57 -6.72 11.80
C ILE A 89 -5.17 -7.03 11.26
N SER A 90 -5.03 -6.94 9.94
CA SER A 90 -3.77 -7.13 9.24
C SER A 90 -2.97 -5.83 9.15
N LEU A 91 -1.83 -5.77 9.81
CA LEU A 91 -0.89 -4.66 9.74
C LEU A 91 0.15 -4.92 8.67
N LEU A 92 0.03 -4.26 7.52
CA LEU A 92 1.00 -4.30 6.40
C LEU A 92 2.09 -3.23 6.55
N SER A 93 3.21 -3.43 5.84
CA SER A 93 4.28 -2.43 5.68
C SER A 93 3.73 -1.07 5.24
N ASN A 94 4.18 -0.01 5.91
CA ASN A 94 3.76 1.34 5.57
C ASN A 94 4.38 1.82 4.24
N ILE A 95 5.58 1.33 3.91
CA ILE A 95 6.22 1.57 2.60
C ILE A 95 5.43 0.84 1.50
N GLY A 96 5.05 -0.42 1.74
CA GLY A 96 4.22 -1.19 0.82
C GLY A 96 2.89 -0.49 0.48
N LYS A 97 2.23 0.10 1.48
CA LYS A 97 0.99 0.88 1.29
C LYS A 97 1.20 2.14 0.43
N ILE A 98 2.38 2.76 0.47
CA ILE A 98 2.68 3.90 -0.40
C ILE A 98 2.80 3.41 -1.85
N PHE A 99 3.49 2.29 -2.06
CA PHE A 99 3.60 1.70 -3.39
C PHE A 99 2.24 1.28 -3.96
N GLU A 100 1.39 0.67 -3.12
CA GLU A 100 0.00 0.33 -3.48
C GLU A 100 -0.79 1.56 -3.93
N LYS A 101 -0.64 2.70 -3.25
CA LYS A 101 -1.28 3.96 -3.66
C LYS A 101 -0.81 4.48 -5.01
N ILE A 102 0.47 4.33 -5.33
CA ILE A 102 1.03 4.72 -6.63
C ILE A 102 0.40 3.85 -7.72
N ILE A 103 0.40 2.54 -7.53
CA ILE A 103 -0.24 1.59 -8.45
C ILE A 103 -1.72 1.94 -8.64
N LEU A 104 -2.46 2.15 -7.55
CA LEU A 104 -3.86 2.52 -7.60
C LEU A 104 -4.08 3.84 -8.34
N SER A 105 -3.19 4.81 -8.17
CA SER A 105 -3.26 6.08 -8.92
C SER A 105 -3.12 5.84 -10.42
N ARG A 106 -2.21 4.95 -10.86
CA ARG A 106 -2.08 4.58 -12.27
C ARG A 106 -3.30 3.84 -12.78
N LEU A 107 -3.80 2.87 -12.03
CA LEU A 107 -5.04 2.17 -12.38
C LEU A 107 -6.22 3.13 -12.50
N LYS A 108 -6.33 4.14 -11.62
CA LYS A 108 -7.40 5.15 -11.70
C LYS A 108 -7.24 6.10 -12.89
N GLU A 109 -6.00 6.47 -13.24
CA GLU A 109 -5.71 7.27 -14.44
C GLU A 109 -6.11 6.50 -15.71
N GLU A 110 -5.79 5.20 -15.79
CA GLU A 110 -6.15 4.34 -16.93
C GLU A 110 -7.64 3.96 -16.96
N CYS A 111 -8.26 3.73 -15.80
CA CYS A 111 -9.65 3.29 -15.67
C CYS A 111 -10.65 4.42 -15.42
N HIS A 112 -10.37 5.64 -15.90
CA HIS A 112 -11.23 6.82 -15.73
C HIS A 112 -12.69 6.60 -16.19
N ASP A 113 -12.95 5.55 -17.00
CA ASP A 113 -14.28 5.25 -17.56
C ASP A 113 -15.08 4.14 -16.85
N LEU A 114 -14.50 3.38 -15.90
CA LEU A 114 -15.13 2.11 -15.48
C LEU A 114 -15.97 2.14 -14.20
N SER A 115 -15.78 3.07 -13.24
CA SER A 115 -16.55 3.06 -11.97
C SER A 115 -16.60 1.69 -11.23
N ILE A 116 -15.67 0.77 -11.50
CA ILE A 116 -15.73 -0.63 -11.04
C ILE A 116 -15.25 -0.81 -9.59
N ILE A 117 -14.58 0.17 -8.98
CA ILE A 117 -13.97 0.00 -7.64
C ILE A 117 -14.73 0.82 -6.58
N PRO A 118 -15.61 0.20 -5.77
CA PRO A 118 -16.21 0.79 -4.58
C PRO A 118 -15.15 1.37 -3.63
N ASN A 119 -15.45 2.55 -3.08
CA ASN A 119 -14.55 3.26 -2.17
C ASN A 119 -14.18 2.42 -0.91
N GLU A 120 -15.03 1.46 -0.51
CA GLU A 120 -14.74 0.55 0.62
C GLU A 120 -13.78 -0.61 0.29
N GLN A 121 -13.50 -0.92 -0.99
CA GLN A 121 -12.66 -2.07 -1.40
C GLN A 121 -11.17 -1.72 -1.62
N VAL A 122 -10.80 -0.46 -1.37
CA VAL A 122 -9.48 0.10 -1.71
C VAL A 122 -8.34 -0.41 -0.82
N LEU A 123 -8.64 -0.96 0.36
CA LEU A 123 -7.63 -1.39 1.33
C LEU A 123 -7.37 -2.90 1.23
N GLY A 124 -6.62 -3.33 0.21
CA GLY A 124 -6.07 -4.69 0.15
C GLY A 124 -6.07 -5.41 -1.21
N GLN A 125 -6.74 -4.87 -2.24
CA GLN A 125 -6.89 -5.56 -3.53
C GLN A 125 -6.34 -4.83 -4.77
N ALA A 126 -5.72 -3.64 -4.61
CA ALA A 126 -5.05 -3.00 -5.75
C ALA A 126 -3.95 -3.90 -6.38
N MET A 127 -3.41 -4.83 -5.58
CA MET A 127 -2.45 -5.84 -6.02
C MET A 127 -3.03 -6.88 -7.00
N ALA A 128 -4.29 -7.30 -6.81
CA ALA A 128 -4.94 -8.26 -7.71
C ALA A 128 -5.32 -7.59 -9.04
N ALA A 129 -5.80 -6.34 -8.99
CA ALA A 129 -6.13 -5.56 -10.18
C ALA A 129 -4.89 -5.22 -11.02
N PHE A 130 -3.75 -4.86 -10.41
CA PHE A 130 -2.52 -4.55 -11.17
C PHE A 130 -1.94 -5.75 -11.92
N ILE A 131 -2.01 -6.95 -11.33
CA ILE A 131 -1.53 -8.17 -11.99
C ILE A 131 -2.53 -8.61 -13.08
N ASN A 132 -3.84 -8.52 -12.81
CA ASN A 132 -4.86 -8.99 -13.75
C ASN A 132 -5.17 -8.00 -14.90
N CYS A 133 -4.90 -6.70 -14.75
CA CYS A 133 -5.09 -5.72 -15.83
C CYS A 133 -3.89 -5.61 -16.77
N LEU A 134 -2.72 -6.15 -16.40
CA LEU A 134 -1.49 -6.07 -17.19
C LEU A 134 -1.00 -7.43 -17.71
N GLY A 135 -1.59 -8.54 -17.25
CA GLY A 135 -1.42 -9.90 -17.80
C GLY A 135 -2.53 -10.23 -18.77
#